data_AF-A0A0G1PTY5-F1
#
_entry.id   AF-A0A0G1PTY5-F1
#
_cell.length_a   1.000
_cell.length_b   1.000
_cell.length_c   1.000
_cell.angle_alpha   90.00
_cell.angle_beta   90.00
_cell.angle_gamma   90.00
#
_symmetry.space_group_name_H-M   'P 1'
#
loop_
_entity.id
_entity.type
_entity.pdbx_description
1 polymer ?
#
loop_
_entity_poly.entity_id
_entity_poly.type
_entity_poly.pdbx_seq_one_letter_code
_entity_poly.pdbx_strand_id
1 'polypeptide(L)'
;MNTQQQITSLVKKAIERSQKAGELPKFEIPKIEVEKSAEKIYGDYATSVALKLAKIARKGPHDISYLISNQILAMTRDKHVFEKIEVVHPGFINFFLDQHYLQKNVQEILKTGSKYGSSNIGRNKKIQIEFISANPTGPLTVANGRGGFFGDTLANVLEKSGFKVIREYYINDAGRQVRLLGESAMASLGLISKSEDHYQGDYVNELAKKHKKFILANKNDSLKTGKRLAGDILKTMIKPPIKKMGIKFDVWFSESSLHGKGKLIEKVFARLKKKKLIYEKEGAEWFKRY
;
A
#
# COMPACT_ATOMS: atom_id res chain seq x y z
N MET A 1 -7.88 -19.38 -1.05
CA MET A 1 -9.24 -18.88 -1.36
C MET A 1 -9.94 -18.72 -0.02
N ASN A 2 -10.49 -17.55 0.28
CA ASN A 2 -11.17 -17.30 1.57
C ASN A 2 -12.50 -18.09 1.62
N THR A 3 -12.93 -18.57 2.79
CA THR A 3 -14.23 -19.22 3.04
C THR A 3 -15.40 -18.50 2.39
N GLN A 4 -15.46 -17.17 2.47
CA GLN A 4 -16.50 -16.38 1.80
C GLN A 4 -16.55 -16.65 0.29
N GLN A 5 -15.39 -16.67 -0.39
CA GLN A 5 -15.28 -16.96 -1.82
C GLN A 5 -15.64 -18.41 -2.15
N GLN A 6 -15.34 -19.36 -1.25
CA GLN A 6 -15.76 -20.75 -1.39
C GLN A 6 -17.29 -20.87 -1.34
N ILE A 7 -17.93 -20.20 -0.37
CA ILE A 7 -19.40 -20.17 -0.27
C ILE A 7 -20.01 -19.49 -1.51
N THR A 8 -19.47 -18.35 -1.97
CA THR A 8 -19.93 -17.72 -3.21
C THR A 8 -19.84 -18.67 -4.41
N SER A 9 -18.76 -19.45 -4.52
CA SER A 9 -18.62 -20.46 -5.57
C SER A 9 -19.62 -21.62 -5.42
N LEU A 10 -19.91 -22.05 -4.20
CA LEU A 10 -20.93 -23.08 -3.92
C LEU A 10 -22.33 -22.59 -4.29
N VAL A 11 -22.69 -21.36 -3.93
CA VAL A 11 -23.97 -20.74 -4.33
C VAL A 11 -24.08 -20.66 -5.84
N LYS A 12 -23.02 -20.24 -6.55
CA LYS A 12 -23.01 -20.21 -8.01
C LYS A 12 -23.27 -21.59 -8.60
N LYS A 13 -22.53 -22.61 -8.15
CA LYS A 13 -22.68 -24.00 -8.60
C LYS A 13 -24.06 -24.57 -8.30
N ALA A 14 -24.65 -24.21 -7.17
CA ALA A 14 -26.00 -24.62 -6.80
C ALA A 14 -27.03 -24.07 -7.78
N ILE A 15 -26.94 -22.77 -8.13
CA ILE A 15 -27.81 -22.16 -9.16
C ILE A 15 -27.62 -22.86 -10.50
N GLU A 16 -26.37 -23.08 -10.95
CA GLU A 16 -26.07 -23.77 -12.21
C GLU A 16 -26.62 -25.21 -12.23
N ARG A 17 -26.58 -25.93 -11.11
CA ARG A 17 -27.16 -27.28 -10.98
C ARG A 17 -28.67 -27.26 -11.05
N SER A 18 -29.34 -26.36 -10.33
CA SER A 18 -30.79 -26.22 -10.41
C SER A 18 -31.26 -25.79 -11.81
N GLN A 19 -30.48 -24.99 -12.54
CA GLN A 19 -30.75 -24.71 -13.96
C GLN A 19 -30.64 -25.96 -14.84
N LYS A 20 -29.62 -26.79 -14.63
CA LYS A 20 -29.43 -28.05 -15.39
C LYS A 20 -30.49 -29.10 -15.08
N ALA A 21 -30.98 -29.14 -13.84
CA ALA A 21 -32.03 -30.04 -13.40
C ALA A 21 -33.45 -29.59 -13.81
N GLY A 22 -33.60 -28.42 -14.44
CA GLY A 22 -34.90 -27.86 -14.81
C GLY A 22 -35.69 -27.25 -13.65
N GLU A 23 -35.11 -27.17 -12.45
CA GLU A 23 -35.73 -26.60 -11.24
C GLU A 23 -35.76 -25.06 -11.27
N LEU A 24 -34.83 -24.46 -12.01
CA LEU A 24 -34.74 -23.04 -12.33
C LEU A 24 -34.63 -22.85 -13.85
N PRO A 25 -35.23 -21.79 -14.43
CA PRO A 25 -35.04 -21.47 -15.83
C PRO A 25 -33.60 -21.03 -16.10
N LYS A 26 -33.16 -21.11 -17.36
CA LYS A 26 -31.84 -20.63 -17.77
C LYS A 26 -31.81 -19.10 -17.80
N PHE A 27 -30.86 -18.51 -17.08
CA PHE A 27 -30.60 -17.06 -17.03
C PHE A 27 -29.12 -16.79 -16.73
N GLU A 28 -28.67 -15.57 -17.00
CA GLU A 28 -27.35 -15.10 -16.56
C GLU A 28 -27.34 -14.85 -15.06
N ILE A 29 -26.41 -15.51 -14.35
CA ILE A 29 -26.33 -15.43 -12.88
C ILE A 29 -25.79 -14.05 -12.49
N PRO A 30 -26.55 -13.22 -11.75
CA PRO A 30 -26.09 -11.92 -11.31
C PRO A 30 -24.94 -12.06 -10.31
N LYS A 31 -24.27 -10.94 -9.99
CA LYS A 31 -23.23 -10.92 -8.95
C LYS A 31 -23.80 -11.46 -7.63
N ILE A 32 -23.20 -12.55 -7.15
CA ILE A 32 -23.55 -13.17 -5.88
C ILE A 32 -22.78 -12.46 -4.78
N GLU A 33 -23.51 -12.01 -3.76
CA GLU A 33 -22.95 -11.38 -2.58
C GLU A 33 -23.21 -12.31 -1.40
N VAL A 34 -22.11 -12.81 -0.83
CA VAL A 34 -22.09 -13.54 0.44
C VAL A 34 -21.40 -12.61 1.41
N GLU A 35 -22.01 -12.33 2.55
CA GLU A 35 -21.48 -11.39 3.55
C GLU A 35 -21.27 -12.12 4.86
N LYS A 36 -20.37 -11.61 5.70
CA LYS A 36 -20.23 -12.10 7.07
C LYS A 36 -21.42 -11.58 7.88
N SER A 37 -22.09 -12.45 8.61
CA SER A 37 -23.24 -12.05 9.42
C SER A 37 -22.79 -11.15 10.58
N ALA A 38 -23.58 -10.12 10.88
CA ALA A 38 -23.31 -9.20 11.98
C ALA A 38 -23.48 -9.87 13.35
N GLU A 39 -24.50 -10.73 13.46
CA GLU A 39 -24.81 -11.50 14.67
C GLU A 39 -24.72 -12.99 14.39
N LYS A 40 -24.16 -13.75 15.33
CA LYS A 40 -23.97 -15.21 15.20
C LYS A 40 -25.28 -15.99 15.07
N ILE A 41 -26.40 -15.44 15.55
CA ILE A 41 -27.73 -16.06 15.42
C ILE A 41 -28.17 -16.17 13.95
N TYR A 42 -27.60 -15.35 13.06
CA TYR A 42 -27.84 -15.40 11.61
C TYR A 42 -26.72 -16.15 10.86
N GLY A 43 -26.00 -17.03 11.55
CA GLY A 43 -24.89 -17.80 10.99
C GLY A 43 -23.56 -17.05 10.94
N ASP A 44 -22.56 -17.66 10.31
CA ASP A 44 -21.26 -17.05 10.07
C ASP A 44 -21.28 -16.19 8.79
N TYR A 45 -22.04 -16.64 7.80
CA TYR A 45 -22.21 -15.95 6.53
C TYR A 45 -23.68 -15.99 6.10
N ALA A 46 -24.08 -15.01 5.29
CA ALA A 46 -25.42 -14.96 4.72
C ALA A 46 -25.40 -14.52 3.25
N THR A 47 -26.45 -14.88 2.51
CA THR A 47 -26.72 -14.32 1.18
C THR A 47 -28.20 -14.07 0.96
N SER A 48 -28.51 -12.97 0.26
CA SER A 48 -29.85 -12.59 -0.19
C SER A 48 -30.08 -12.89 -1.67
N VAL A 49 -29.23 -13.72 -2.29
CA VAL A 49 -29.26 -13.98 -3.74
C VAL A 49 -30.63 -14.45 -4.23
N ALA A 50 -31.37 -15.22 -3.42
CA ALA A 50 -32.69 -15.73 -3.81
C ALA A 50 -33.71 -14.60 -4.03
N LEU A 51 -33.63 -13.51 -3.25
CA LEU A 51 -34.45 -12.31 -3.44
C LEU A 51 -34.19 -11.66 -4.80
N LYS A 52 -32.91 -11.55 -5.19
CA LYS A 52 -32.50 -11.01 -6.50
C LYS A 52 -32.97 -11.90 -7.65
N LEU A 53 -32.94 -13.22 -7.45
CA LEU A 53 -33.33 -14.20 -8.46
C LEU A 53 -34.84 -14.35 -8.63
N ALA A 54 -35.67 -13.99 -7.63
CA ALA A 54 -37.11 -14.20 -7.67
C ALA A 54 -37.78 -13.65 -8.94
N LYS A 55 -37.46 -12.39 -9.31
CA LYS A 55 -38.00 -11.75 -10.52
C LYS A 55 -37.48 -12.40 -11.80
N ILE A 56 -36.22 -12.83 -11.82
CA ILE A 56 -35.55 -13.42 -12.99
C ILE A 56 -36.08 -14.83 -13.26
N ALA A 57 -36.19 -15.63 -12.20
CA ALA A 57 -36.64 -17.01 -12.27
C ALA A 57 -38.16 -17.17 -12.27
N ARG A 58 -38.92 -16.09 -12.04
CA ARG A 58 -40.38 -16.08 -11.86
C ARG A 58 -40.84 -17.13 -10.83
N LYS A 59 -40.08 -17.24 -9.74
CA LYS A 59 -40.30 -18.21 -8.65
C LYS A 59 -40.19 -17.51 -7.30
N GLY A 60 -40.92 -18.00 -6.30
CA GLY A 60 -40.88 -17.45 -4.95
C GLY A 60 -39.44 -17.45 -4.39
N PRO A 61 -38.97 -16.35 -3.79
CA PRO A 61 -37.59 -16.29 -3.28
C PRO A 61 -37.30 -17.36 -2.23
N HIS A 62 -38.28 -17.69 -1.39
CA HIS A 62 -38.21 -18.78 -0.43
C HIS A 62 -37.92 -20.13 -1.10
N ASP A 63 -38.64 -20.48 -2.17
CA ASP A 63 -38.42 -21.73 -2.90
C ASP A 63 -37.05 -21.76 -3.57
N ILE A 64 -36.60 -20.61 -4.11
CA ILE A 64 -35.25 -20.48 -4.68
C ILE A 64 -34.19 -20.70 -3.59
N SER A 65 -34.36 -20.11 -2.40
CA SER A 65 -33.41 -20.33 -1.30
C SER A 65 -33.36 -21.78 -0.84
N TYR A 66 -34.49 -22.49 -0.80
CA TYR A 66 -34.52 -23.93 -0.50
C TYR A 66 -33.80 -24.76 -1.56
N LEU A 67 -34.04 -24.49 -2.85
CA LEU A 67 -33.33 -25.17 -3.93
C LEU A 67 -31.81 -24.99 -3.81
N ILE A 68 -31.37 -23.75 -3.62
CA ILE A 68 -29.94 -23.42 -3.48
C ILE A 68 -29.36 -24.12 -2.24
N SER A 69 -30.03 -24.03 -1.08
CA SER A 69 -29.59 -24.67 0.16
C SER A 69 -29.42 -26.18 -0.01
N ASN A 70 -30.44 -26.86 -0.57
CA ASN A 70 -30.42 -28.30 -0.79
C ASN A 70 -29.30 -28.73 -1.75
N GLN A 71 -29.09 -28.00 -2.85
CA GLN A 71 -27.98 -28.28 -3.77
C GLN A 71 -26.61 -28.09 -3.09
N ILE A 72 -26.46 -27.10 -2.22
CA ILE A 72 -25.22 -26.89 -1.45
C ILE A 72 -25.00 -28.03 -0.46
N LEU A 73 -26.03 -28.42 0.31
CA LEU A 73 -25.95 -29.56 1.23
C LEU A 73 -25.55 -30.84 0.50
N ALA A 74 -26.17 -31.13 -0.65
CA ALA A 74 -25.81 -32.27 -1.49
C ALA A 74 -24.35 -32.22 -1.97
N MET A 75 -23.81 -31.04 -2.28
CA MET A 75 -22.40 -30.87 -2.70
C MET A 75 -21.38 -30.97 -1.57
N THR A 76 -21.81 -30.80 -0.31
CA THR A 76 -20.92 -30.61 0.84
C THR A 76 -21.08 -31.64 1.94
N ARG A 77 -22.03 -32.58 1.81
CA ARG A 77 -22.35 -33.62 2.80
C ARG A 77 -21.11 -34.35 3.34
N ASP A 78 -20.25 -34.86 2.47
CA ASP A 78 -19.08 -35.66 2.88
C ASP A 78 -17.90 -34.81 3.42
N LYS A 79 -18.01 -33.49 3.32
CA LYS A 79 -16.94 -32.55 3.66
C LYS A 79 -17.14 -31.85 4.98
N HIS A 80 -18.31 -32.05 5.62
CA HIS A 80 -18.69 -31.38 6.87
C HIS A 80 -18.37 -29.88 6.83
N VAL A 81 -18.77 -29.17 5.77
CA VAL A 81 -18.46 -27.74 5.62
C VAL A 81 -19.39 -26.88 6.49
N PHE A 82 -20.65 -27.27 6.57
CA PHE A 82 -21.69 -26.55 7.29
C PHE A 82 -22.28 -27.45 8.38
N GLU A 83 -22.44 -26.91 9.57
CA GLU A 83 -23.26 -27.50 10.63
C GLU A 83 -24.73 -27.49 10.18
N LYS A 84 -25.18 -26.34 9.67
CA LYS A 84 -26.49 -26.17 9.06
C LYS A 84 -26.50 -25.04 8.03
N ILE A 85 -27.45 -25.13 7.10
CA ILE A 85 -27.83 -24.03 6.22
C ILE A 85 -29.30 -23.74 6.48
N GLU A 86 -29.58 -22.53 6.92
CA GLU A 86 -30.91 -22.11 7.36
C GLU A 86 -31.51 -21.14 6.34
N VAL A 87 -32.74 -21.41 5.92
CA VAL A 87 -33.50 -20.52 5.04
C VAL A 87 -34.45 -19.70 5.90
N VAL A 88 -34.34 -18.38 5.81
CA VAL A 88 -35.17 -17.43 6.55
C VAL A 88 -36.04 -16.63 5.58
N HIS A 89 -37.32 -16.49 5.91
CA HIS A 89 -38.25 -15.70 5.12
C HIS A 89 -37.76 -14.24 4.97
N PRO A 90 -37.87 -13.60 3.79
CA PRO A 90 -38.50 -14.09 2.55
C PRO A 90 -37.60 -14.89 1.60
N GLY A 91 -36.33 -15.15 1.94
CA GLY A 91 -35.39 -15.86 1.07
C GLY A 91 -33.91 -15.61 1.39
N PHE A 92 -33.59 -15.32 2.65
CA PHE A 92 -32.20 -15.26 3.12
C PHE A 92 -31.68 -16.68 3.35
N ILE A 93 -30.42 -16.90 3.02
CA ILE A 93 -29.73 -18.16 3.29
C ILE A 93 -28.59 -17.87 4.25
N ASN A 94 -28.70 -18.41 5.47
CA ASN A 94 -27.71 -18.30 6.52
C ASN A 94 -26.87 -19.58 6.55
N PHE A 95 -25.55 -19.43 6.61
CA PHE A 95 -24.59 -20.52 6.63
C PHE A 95 -23.92 -20.57 8.00
N PHE A 96 -24.07 -21.71 8.68
CA PHE A 96 -23.39 -22.00 9.94
C PHE A 96 -22.28 -22.99 9.64
N LEU A 97 -21.03 -22.59 9.86
CA LEU A 97 -19.88 -23.42 9.56
C LEU A 97 -19.73 -24.52 10.60
N ASP A 98 -19.36 -25.70 10.12
CA ASP A 98 -19.06 -26.81 11.01
C ASP A 98 -17.78 -26.53 11.82
N GLN A 99 -17.78 -26.92 13.11
CA GLN A 99 -16.63 -26.67 13.98
C GLN A 99 -15.38 -27.46 13.55
N HIS A 100 -15.53 -28.70 13.06
CA HIS A 100 -14.42 -29.48 12.54
C HIS A 100 -13.83 -28.86 11.27
N TYR A 101 -14.67 -28.25 10.42
CA TYR A 101 -14.20 -27.48 9.28
C TYR A 101 -13.30 -26.31 9.71
N LEU A 102 -13.71 -25.56 10.75
CA LEU A 102 -12.92 -24.46 11.31
C LEU A 102 -11.61 -24.96 11.93
N GLN A 103 -11.64 -26.07 12.69
CA GLN A 103 -10.45 -26.67 13.28
C GLN A 103 -9.44 -27.13 12.20
N LYS A 104 -9.92 -27.68 11.09
CA LYS A 104 -9.07 -28.06 9.95
C LYS A 104 -8.37 -26.85 9.33
N ASN A 105 -9.02 -25.68 9.31
CA ASN A 105 -8.36 -24.45 8.85
C ASN A 105 -7.21 -24.03 9.77
N VAL A 106 -7.29 -24.29 11.08
CA VAL A 106 -6.17 -24.05 12.01
C VAL A 106 -4.97 -24.92 11.65
N GLN A 107 -5.19 -26.19 11.33
CA GLN A 107 -4.11 -27.08 10.86
C GLN A 107 -3.47 -26.55 9.57
N GLU A 108 -4.27 -26.05 8.62
CA GLU A 108 -3.75 -25.46 7.39
C GLU A 108 -2.96 -24.17 7.65
N ILE A 109 -3.41 -23.34 8.60
CA ILE A 109 -2.66 -22.14 9.05
C ILE A 109 -1.30 -22.55 9.61
N LEU A 110 -1.27 -23.55 10.51
CA LEU A 110 -0.03 -24.05 11.11
C LEU A 110 0.91 -24.65 10.05
N LYS A 111 0.37 -25.44 9.11
CA LYS A 111 1.13 -26.02 7.99
C LYS A 111 1.70 -24.96 7.05
N THR A 112 0.93 -23.92 6.75
CA THR A 112 1.33 -22.84 5.83
C THR A 112 2.27 -21.83 6.52
N GLY A 113 2.18 -21.70 7.85
CA GLY A 113 3.03 -20.84 8.68
C GLY A 113 3.01 -19.39 8.21
N SER A 114 4.20 -18.81 8.05
CA SER A 114 4.38 -17.41 7.62
C SER A 114 3.85 -17.13 6.20
N LYS A 115 3.50 -18.15 5.41
CA LYS A 115 2.88 -18.00 4.08
C LYS A 115 1.35 -17.93 4.14
N TYR A 116 0.72 -18.16 5.29
CA TYR A 116 -0.74 -18.04 5.39
C TYR A 116 -1.19 -16.61 5.02
N GLY A 117 -2.30 -16.48 4.31
CA GLY A 117 -2.78 -15.20 3.79
C GLY A 117 -1.99 -14.65 2.59
N SER A 118 -0.96 -15.36 2.09
CA SER A 118 -0.31 -14.98 0.84
C SER A 118 -1.24 -15.16 -0.36
N SER A 119 -1.13 -14.26 -1.34
CA SER A 119 -1.81 -14.39 -2.63
C SER A 119 -0.83 -14.14 -3.78
N ASN A 120 -1.22 -14.50 -5.00
CA ASN A 120 -0.44 -14.23 -6.22
C ASN A 120 -1.16 -13.26 -7.16
N ILE A 121 -2.00 -12.36 -6.61
CA ILE A 121 -2.74 -11.36 -7.41
C ILE A 121 -1.75 -10.43 -8.15
N GLY A 122 -0.63 -10.12 -7.51
CA GLY A 122 0.43 -9.28 -8.07
C GLY A 122 1.16 -9.89 -9.26
N ARG A 123 1.13 -11.23 -9.43
CA ARG A 123 1.76 -11.93 -10.56
C ARG A 123 3.19 -11.46 -10.83
N ASN A 124 4.00 -11.28 -9.79
CA ASN A 124 5.38 -10.79 -9.85
C ASN A 124 5.56 -9.40 -10.49
N LYS A 125 4.51 -8.60 -10.61
CA LYS A 125 4.62 -7.21 -11.06
C LYS A 125 5.52 -6.43 -10.11
N LYS A 126 6.38 -5.60 -10.67
CA LYS A 126 7.29 -4.74 -9.91
C LYS A 126 6.55 -3.48 -9.46
N ILE A 127 6.72 -3.13 -8.19
CA ILE A 127 6.21 -1.87 -7.62
C ILE A 127 7.36 -1.21 -6.86
N GLN A 128 7.55 0.08 -7.07
CA GLN A 128 8.39 0.91 -6.23
C GLN A 128 7.51 1.71 -5.29
N ILE A 129 7.84 1.71 -4.01
CA ILE A 129 7.17 2.50 -2.98
C ILE A 129 8.20 3.43 -2.39
N GLU A 130 8.03 4.71 -2.69
CA GLU A 130 8.82 5.78 -2.11
C GLU A 130 8.09 6.32 -0.86
N PHE A 131 8.78 6.41 0.27
CA PHE A 131 8.19 6.92 1.51
C PHE A 131 9.24 7.47 2.48
N ILE A 132 8.75 8.24 3.47
CA ILE A 132 9.54 9.11 4.36
C ILE A 132 10.18 10.29 3.61
N SER A 133 11.10 10.02 2.69
CA SER A 133 11.82 10.97 1.80
C SER A 133 12.05 12.35 2.43
N ALA A 134 12.43 12.37 3.70
CA ALA A 134 12.62 13.61 4.43
C ALA A 134 13.92 14.26 3.95
N ASN A 135 13.86 15.58 3.75
CA ASN A 135 15.04 16.34 3.36
C ASN A 135 16.12 16.18 4.45
N PRO A 136 17.39 15.96 4.08
CA PRO A 136 18.49 15.75 5.01
C PRO A 136 18.96 17.07 5.64
N THR A 137 18.03 17.93 6.04
CA THR A 137 18.30 19.24 6.63
C THR A 137 18.00 19.29 8.13
N GLY A 138 17.45 18.23 8.71
CA GLY A 138 17.23 18.10 10.14
C GLY A 138 16.86 16.67 10.57
N PRO A 139 16.57 16.45 11.86
CA PRO A 139 16.13 15.15 12.36
C PRO A 139 14.73 14.78 11.85
N LEU A 140 14.42 13.48 11.87
CA LEU A 140 13.06 13.02 11.62
C LEU A 140 12.10 13.46 12.73
N THR A 141 10.87 13.79 12.34
CA THR A 141 9.78 14.14 13.24
C THR A 141 8.77 12.99 13.37
N VAL A 142 7.84 13.09 14.32
CA VAL A 142 6.73 12.13 14.46
C VAL A 142 5.90 12.01 13.18
N ALA A 143 5.75 13.09 12.42
CA ALA A 143 5.04 13.09 11.15
C ALA A 143 5.72 12.15 10.12
N ASN A 144 7.05 12.09 10.12
CA ASN A 144 7.79 11.15 9.28
C ASN A 144 7.56 9.71 9.70
N GLY A 145 7.39 9.45 11.00
CA GLY A 145 7.06 8.12 11.53
C GLY A 145 5.72 7.59 10.98
N ARG A 146 4.68 8.44 10.93
CA ARG A 146 3.39 8.08 10.32
C ARG A 146 3.55 7.64 8.85
N GLY A 147 4.26 8.43 8.05
CA GLY A 147 4.56 8.09 6.65
C GLY A 147 5.40 6.83 6.51
N GLY A 148 6.35 6.64 7.44
CA GLY A 148 7.19 5.44 7.57
C GLY A 148 6.38 4.15 7.71
N PHE A 149 5.57 4.06 8.76
CA PHE A 149 4.79 2.84 9.04
C PHE A 149 3.74 2.56 7.98
N PHE A 150 3.12 3.60 7.41
CA PHE A 150 2.16 3.42 6.32
C PHE A 150 2.83 2.84 5.07
N GLY A 151 3.95 3.44 4.63
CA GLY A 151 4.69 2.97 3.46
C GLY A 151 5.22 1.56 3.62
N ASP A 152 5.80 1.23 4.77
CA ASP A 152 6.31 -0.12 5.04
C ASP A 152 5.19 -1.17 5.15
N THR A 153 4.06 -0.83 5.79
CA THR A 153 2.90 -1.74 5.85
C THR A 153 2.33 -2.01 4.47
N LEU A 154 2.21 -0.99 3.62
CA LEU A 154 1.77 -1.15 2.25
C LEU A 154 2.72 -2.05 1.46
N ALA A 155 4.03 -1.87 1.64
CA ALA A 155 5.05 -2.74 1.03
C ALA A 155 4.87 -4.19 1.45
N ASN A 156 4.71 -4.45 2.75
CA ASN A 156 4.52 -5.79 3.31
C ASN A 156 3.26 -6.47 2.74
N VAL A 157 2.14 -5.74 2.65
CA VAL A 157 0.88 -6.26 2.07
C VAL A 157 1.03 -6.59 0.58
N LEU A 158 1.72 -5.74 -0.18
CA LEU A 158 1.96 -5.96 -1.60
C LEU A 158 2.90 -7.15 -1.84
N GLU A 159 3.98 -7.29 -1.07
CA GLU A 159 4.85 -8.47 -1.14
C GLU A 159 4.09 -9.75 -0.81
N LYS A 160 3.27 -9.71 0.25
CA LYS A 160 2.38 -10.81 0.65
C LYS A 160 1.38 -11.17 -0.46
N SER A 161 1.03 -10.21 -1.32
CA SER A 161 0.12 -10.36 -2.46
C SER A 161 0.82 -10.73 -3.77
N GLY A 162 2.11 -11.05 -3.74
CA GLY A 162 2.87 -11.56 -4.89
C GLY A 162 3.44 -10.48 -5.81
N PHE A 163 3.59 -9.25 -5.32
CA PHE A 163 4.33 -8.19 -6.01
C PHE A 163 5.84 -8.25 -5.67
N LYS A 164 6.68 -7.79 -6.59
CA LYS A 164 8.10 -7.52 -6.35
C LYS A 164 8.25 -6.07 -5.92
N VAL A 165 8.29 -5.82 -4.62
CA VAL A 165 8.33 -4.46 -4.07
C VAL A 165 9.78 -3.99 -3.91
N ILE A 166 10.02 -2.72 -4.22
CA ILE A 166 11.25 -1.98 -3.93
C ILE A 166 10.86 -0.81 -3.03
N ARG A 167 11.41 -0.77 -1.82
CA ARG A 167 11.28 0.35 -0.88
C ARG A 167 12.39 1.35 -1.18
N GLU A 168 12.01 2.56 -1.58
CA GLU A 168 12.96 3.63 -1.89
C GLU A 168 12.85 4.79 -0.90
N TYR A 169 13.99 5.31 -0.47
CA TYR A 169 14.11 6.59 0.20
C TYR A 169 14.72 7.58 -0.80
N TYR A 170 13.96 8.61 -1.18
CA TYR A 170 14.47 9.70 -2.01
C TYR A 170 15.14 10.76 -1.12
N ILE A 171 16.43 10.97 -1.32
CA ILE A 171 17.27 11.91 -0.59
C ILE A 171 17.35 13.21 -1.39
N ASN A 172 16.64 14.24 -0.93
CA ASN A 172 16.71 15.59 -1.48
C ASN A 172 17.99 16.32 -0.99
N ASP A 173 19.15 15.86 -1.47
CA ASP A 173 20.47 16.39 -1.12
C ASP A 173 20.99 17.48 -2.10
N ALA A 174 20.07 18.11 -2.84
CA ALA A 174 20.38 19.17 -3.79
C ALA A 174 19.57 20.45 -3.51
N GLY A 175 19.95 21.54 -4.19
CA GLY A 175 19.14 22.76 -4.22
C GLY A 175 19.25 23.67 -2.98
N ARG A 176 18.23 24.54 -2.84
CA ARG A 176 18.22 25.69 -1.92
C ARG A 176 18.28 25.29 -0.45
N GLN A 177 17.56 24.25 -0.04
CA GLN A 177 17.50 23.86 1.37
C GLN A 177 18.87 23.36 1.89
N VAL A 178 19.59 22.61 1.06
CA VAL A 178 20.95 22.18 1.39
C VAL A 178 21.89 23.37 1.47
N ARG A 179 21.77 24.36 0.57
CA ARG A 179 22.54 25.60 0.66
C ARG A 179 22.25 26.38 1.95
N LEU A 180 20.97 26.55 2.29
CA LEU A 180 20.53 27.19 3.54
C LEU A 180 21.07 26.48 4.78
N LEU A 181 21.16 25.14 4.77
CA LEU A 181 21.80 24.37 5.85
C LEU A 181 23.28 24.76 6.02
N GLY A 182 23.99 24.93 4.90
CA GLY A 182 25.37 25.40 4.93
C GLY A 182 25.51 26.83 5.44
N GLU A 183 24.66 27.75 4.99
CA GLU A 183 24.60 29.14 5.46
C GLU A 183 24.30 29.20 6.97
N SER A 184 23.36 28.39 7.45
CA SER A 184 22.99 28.30 8.87
C SER A 184 24.18 27.87 9.74
N ALA A 185 24.95 26.88 9.29
CA ALA A 185 26.14 26.43 9.99
C ALA A 185 27.30 27.46 9.95
N MET A 186 27.45 28.17 8.83
CA MET A 186 28.43 29.27 8.73
C MET A 186 28.05 30.44 9.64
N ALA A 187 26.76 30.79 9.72
CA ALA A 187 26.25 31.82 10.61
C ALA A 187 26.41 31.44 12.09
N SER A 188 26.22 30.16 12.42
CA SER A 188 26.49 29.60 13.76
C SER A 188 27.96 29.78 14.19
N LEU A 189 28.90 29.76 13.24
CA LEU A 189 30.32 30.04 13.49
C LEU A 189 30.71 31.53 13.40
N GLY A 190 29.74 32.42 13.13
CA GLY A 190 29.99 33.85 12.96
C GLY A 190 30.70 34.24 11.65
N LEU A 191 30.70 33.35 10.65
CA LEU A 191 31.33 33.62 9.35
C LEU A 191 30.47 34.48 8.43
N ILE A 192 29.15 34.46 8.63
CA ILE A 192 28.15 35.29 7.94
C ILE A 192 27.09 35.76 8.95
N SER A 193 26.32 36.78 8.57
CA SER A 193 25.20 37.26 9.38
C SER A 193 24.09 36.21 9.51
N LYS A 194 23.43 36.16 10.67
CA LYS A 194 22.22 35.34 10.85
C LYS A 194 21.05 35.94 10.09
N SER A 195 20.19 35.08 9.56
CA SER A 195 18.92 35.42 8.90
C SER A 195 17.80 34.59 9.52
N GLU A 196 16.56 35.08 9.44
CA GLU A 196 15.36 34.33 9.85
C GLU A 196 15.16 33.06 9.02
N ASP A 197 15.64 33.06 7.77
CA ASP A 197 15.59 31.91 6.86
C ASP A 197 16.54 30.76 7.26
N HIS A 198 17.48 31.01 8.18
CA HIS A 198 18.43 29.99 8.63
C HIS A 198 17.77 28.99 9.58
N TYR A 199 18.21 27.73 9.50
CA TYR A 199 17.84 26.69 10.45
C TYR A 199 18.35 27.04 11.86
N GLN A 200 17.44 27.07 12.84
CA GLN A 200 17.70 27.54 14.21
C GLN A 200 17.87 26.42 15.25
N GLY A 201 17.85 25.14 14.85
CA GLY A 201 17.90 24.03 15.81
C GLY A 201 19.29 23.80 16.41
N ASP A 202 19.36 23.30 17.65
CA ASP A 202 20.63 23.01 18.34
C ASP A 202 21.54 22.07 17.55
N TYR A 203 20.94 21.14 16.80
CA TYR A 203 21.66 20.23 15.91
C TYR A 203 22.52 20.97 14.87
N VAL A 204 22.13 22.18 14.44
CA VAL A 204 22.91 23.01 13.50
C VAL A 204 24.18 23.50 14.18
N ASN A 205 24.08 23.95 15.42
CA ASN A 205 25.23 24.40 16.22
C ASN A 205 26.20 23.24 16.49
N GLU A 206 25.67 22.07 16.81
CA GLU A 206 26.47 20.85 17.01
C GLU A 206 27.20 20.42 15.73
N LEU A 207 26.50 20.43 14.59
CA LEU A 207 27.09 20.13 13.28
C LEU A 207 28.16 21.16 12.89
N ALA A 208 27.89 22.45 13.13
CA ALA A 208 28.83 23.52 12.86
C ALA A 208 30.12 23.36 13.69
N LYS A 209 30.00 23.04 14.98
CA LYS A 209 31.15 22.73 15.85
C LYS A 209 31.90 21.48 15.37
N LYS A 210 31.19 20.39 15.08
CA LYS A 210 31.76 19.11 14.61
C LYS A 210 32.53 19.25 13.31
N HIS A 211 32.03 20.04 12.36
CA HIS A 211 32.64 20.22 11.04
C HIS A 211 33.39 21.56 10.89
N LYS A 212 33.72 22.26 12.00
CA LYS A 212 34.33 23.61 11.99
C LYS A 212 35.52 23.74 11.04
N LYS A 213 36.48 22.80 11.08
CA LYS A 213 37.65 22.81 10.19
C LYS A 213 37.27 22.75 8.71
N PHE A 214 36.30 21.92 8.36
CA PHE A 214 35.80 21.79 6.99
C PHE A 214 35.06 23.05 6.54
N ILE A 215 34.25 23.64 7.42
CA ILE A 215 33.49 24.86 7.11
C ILE A 215 34.45 26.03 6.88
N LEU A 216 35.46 26.21 7.74
CA LEU A 216 36.47 27.27 7.58
C LEU A 216 37.24 27.14 6.26
N ALA A 217 37.59 25.90 5.85
CA ALA A 217 38.25 25.64 4.58
C ALA A 217 37.35 25.90 3.35
N ASN A 218 36.03 25.93 3.52
CA ASN A 218 35.04 26.14 2.45
C ASN A 218 34.13 27.35 2.74
N LYS A 219 34.66 28.38 3.40
CA LYS A 219 33.88 29.54 3.91
C LYS A 219 33.09 30.31 2.85
N ASN A 220 33.45 30.19 1.57
CA ASN A 220 32.76 30.85 0.45
C ASN A 220 31.85 29.89 -0.34
N ASP A 221 31.69 28.64 0.09
CA ASP A 221 30.91 27.61 -0.60
C ASP A 221 29.90 26.97 0.37
N SER A 222 28.78 27.67 0.55
CA SER A 222 27.69 27.22 1.43
C SER A 222 27.03 25.94 0.92
N LEU A 223 26.96 25.73 -0.39
CA LEU A 223 26.36 24.51 -0.95
C LEU A 223 27.22 23.27 -0.64
N LYS A 224 28.54 23.35 -0.80
CA LYS A 224 29.44 22.25 -0.45
C LYS A 224 29.44 21.96 1.05
N THR A 225 29.37 23.00 1.87
CA THR A 225 29.17 22.87 3.32
C THR A 225 27.85 22.17 3.62
N GLY A 226 26.76 22.65 3.05
CA GLY A 226 25.42 22.06 3.15
C GLY A 226 25.40 20.59 2.80
N LYS A 227 25.98 20.19 1.67
CA LYS A 227 26.06 18.78 1.23
C LYS A 227 26.81 17.91 2.24
N ARG A 228 27.90 18.42 2.81
CA ARG A 228 28.66 17.70 3.85
C ARG A 228 27.81 17.47 5.10
N LEU A 229 27.09 18.50 5.55
CA LEU A 229 26.23 18.42 6.72
C LEU A 229 25.01 17.53 6.48
N ALA A 230 24.37 17.64 5.31
CA ALA A 230 23.26 16.78 4.90
C ALA A 230 23.64 15.30 4.92
N GLY A 231 24.84 14.95 4.44
CA GLY A 231 25.34 13.58 4.54
C GLY A 231 25.51 13.08 5.99
N ASP A 232 25.92 13.96 6.90
CA ASP A 232 26.07 13.63 8.32
C ASP A 232 24.70 13.50 9.02
N ILE A 233 23.74 14.38 8.71
CA ILE A 233 22.34 14.29 9.16
C ILE A 233 21.73 12.97 8.69
N LEU A 234 21.88 12.63 7.42
CA LEU A 234 21.38 11.37 6.86
C LEU A 234 21.93 10.16 7.64
N LYS A 235 23.23 10.18 7.93
CA LYS A 235 23.92 9.08 8.64
C LYS A 235 23.56 9.00 10.12
N THR A 236 23.44 10.13 10.80
CA THR A 236 23.38 10.19 12.27
C THR A 236 22.00 10.47 12.83
N MET A 237 21.12 11.12 12.06
CA MET A 237 19.81 11.58 12.53
C MET A 237 18.63 10.94 11.77
N ILE A 238 18.83 10.45 10.54
CA ILE A 238 17.75 9.85 9.73
C ILE A 238 17.80 8.32 9.72
N LYS A 239 18.94 7.75 9.30
CA LYS A 239 19.10 6.29 9.20
C LYS A 239 18.91 5.56 10.54
N PRO A 240 19.40 6.05 11.69
CA PRO A 240 19.26 5.31 12.95
C PRO A 240 17.81 5.19 13.44
N PRO A 241 16.99 6.27 13.47
CA PRO A 241 15.57 6.12 13.80
C PRO A 241 14.82 5.20 12.83
N ILE A 242 15.10 5.25 11.53
CA ILE A 242 14.50 4.33 10.54
C ILE A 242 14.81 2.87 10.88
N LYS A 243 16.07 2.58 11.21
CA LYS A 243 16.47 1.24 11.68
C LYS A 243 15.74 0.84 12.97
N LYS A 244 15.59 1.76 13.93
CA LYS A 244 14.84 1.52 15.18
C LYS A 244 13.35 1.27 14.92
N MET A 245 12.75 1.88 13.91
CA MET A 245 11.37 1.63 13.47
C MET A 245 11.21 0.25 12.78
N GLY A 246 12.30 -0.48 12.51
CA GLY A 246 12.26 -1.77 11.80
C GLY A 246 12.08 -1.64 10.29
N ILE A 247 12.06 -0.42 9.76
CA ILE A 247 11.87 -0.13 8.34
C ILE A 247 13.19 -0.38 7.59
N LYS A 248 13.11 -1.10 6.48
CA LYS A 248 14.26 -1.39 5.60
C LYS A 248 14.02 -0.78 4.22
N PHE A 249 15.00 -0.04 3.72
CA PHE A 249 14.98 0.49 2.36
C PHE A 249 15.93 -0.33 1.48
N ASP A 250 15.47 -0.66 0.27
CA ASP A 250 16.26 -1.33 -0.75
C ASP A 250 17.14 -0.32 -1.50
N VAL A 251 16.61 0.88 -1.72
CA VAL A 251 17.27 1.95 -2.47
C VAL A 251 17.28 3.25 -1.66
N TRP A 252 18.45 3.89 -1.62
CA TRP A 252 18.62 5.26 -1.13
C TRP A 252 19.03 6.12 -2.33
N PHE A 253 18.05 6.80 -2.93
CA PHE A 253 18.25 7.51 -4.19
C PHE A 253 18.62 8.98 -3.93
N SER A 254 19.76 9.44 -4.44
CA SER A 254 20.25 10.82 -4.23
C SER A 254 19.80 11.72 -5.38
N GLU A 255 19.15 12.85 -5.07
CA GLU A 255 18.81 13.88 -6.06
C GLU A 255 20.04 14.45 -6.77
N SER A 256 21.16 14.62 -6.05
CA SER A 256 22.43 15.06 -6.62
C SER A 256 22.92 14.14 -7.75
N SER A 257 22.53 12.86 -7.76
CA SER A 257 22.85 11.94 -8.84
C SER A 257 22.15 12.29 -10.17
N LEU A 258 20.99 12.98 -10.12
CA LEU A 258 20.24 13.43 -11.29
C LEU A 258 20.93 14.59 -12.02
N HIS A 259 21.66 15.43 -11.29
CA HIS A 259 22.37 16.60 -11.82
C HIS A 259 23.76 16.28 -12.42
N GLY A 260 24.08 14.99 -12.58
CA GLY A 260 25.38 14.50 -13.07
C GLY A 260 25.40 13.87 -14.47
N LYS A 261 26.31 12.89 -14.67
CA LYS A 261 26.79 12.30 -15.95
C LYS A 261 25.73 11.64 -16.87
N GLY A 262 24.43 11.74 -16.59
CA GLY A 262 23.38 11.12 -17.39
C GLY A 262 22.60 12.06 -18.31
N LYS A 263 22.68 13.38 -18.09
CA LYS A 263 21.82 14.40 -18.72
C LYS A 263 20.33 14.00 -18.66
N LEU A 264 19.91 13.32 -17.59
CA LEU A 264 18.57 12.73 -17.52
C LEU A 264 17.50 13.81 -17.56
N ILE A 265 17.73 14.91 -16.83
CA ILE A 265 16.89 16.10 -16.84
C ILE A 265 16.75 16.63 -18.28
N GLU A 266 17.86 16.91 -18.96
CA GLU A 266 17.85 17.39 -20.36
C GLU A 266 17.10 16.44 -21.31
N LYS A 267 17.30 15.11 -21.16
CA LYS A 267 16.61 14.09 -21.96
C LYS A 267 15.09 14.11 -21.73
N VAL A 268 14.65 14.29 -20.49
CA VAL A 268 13.22 14.40 -20.15
C VAL A 268 12.63 15.67 -20.76
N PHE A 269 13.30 16.81 -20.62
CA PHE A 269 12.88 18.08 -21.23
C PHE A 269 12.78 17.96 -22.75
N ALA A 270 13.79 17.40 -23.42
CA ALA A 270 13.76 17.17 -24.87
C ALA A 270 12.56 16.30 -25.30
N ARG A 271 12.23 15.26 -24.51
CA ARG A 271 11.06 14.40 -24.78
C ARG A 271 9.74 15.14 -24.58
N LEU A 272 9.62 15.97 -23.56
CA LEU A 272 8.44 16.80 -23.31
C LEU A 272 8.21 17.82 -24.42
N LYS A 273 9.29 18.50 -24.88
CA LYS A 273 9.25 19.41 -26.04
C LYS A 273 8.79 18.69 -27.30
N LYS A 274 9.39 17.52 -27.60
CA LYS A 274 9.04 16.72 -28.78
C LYS A 274 7.56 16.31 -28.79
N LYS A 275 6.99 15.99 -27.62
CA LYS A 275 5.58 15.67 -27.46
C LYS A 275 4.66 16.90 -27.40
N LYS A 276 5.20 18.11 -27.54
CA LYS A 276 4.49 19.39 -27.40
C LYS A 276 3.73 19.49 -26.07
N LEU A 277 4.25 18.89 -24.99
CA LEU A 277 3.63 18.88 -23.65
C LEU A 277 4.09 20.05 -22.78
N ILE A 278 5.13 20.76 -23.19
CA ILE A 278 5.59 21.99 -22.56
C ILE A 278 5.61 23.12 -23.58
N TYR A 279 5.55 24.36 -23.08
CA TYR A 279 5.61 25.59 -23.87
C TYR A 279 6.34 26.67 -23.07
N GLU A 280 6.87 27.67 -23.76
CA GLU A 280 7.55 28.80 -23.12
C GLU A 280 6.57 29.95 -22.88
N LYS A 281 6.61 30.54 -21.69
CA LYS A 281 5.85 31.74 -21.32
C LYS A 281 6.63 32.50 -20.26
N GLU A 282 6.80 33.81 -20.48
CA GLU A 282 7.50 34.72 -19.54
C GLU A 282 8.93 34.26 -19.19
N GLY A 283 9.66 33.72 -20.17
CA GLY A 283 11.02 33.22 -19.98
C GLY A 283 11.14 31.93 -19.16
N ALA A 284 10.01 31.25 -18.89
CA ALA A 284 9.97 29.96 -18.20
C ALA A 284 9.26 28.90 -19.05
N GLU A 285 9.61 27.63 -18.85
CA GLU A 285 8.94 26.49 -19.48
C GLU A 285 7.81 25.98 -18.59
N TRP A 286 6.60 25.90 -19.16
CA TRP A 286 5.38 25.49 -18.49
C TRP A 286 4.83 24.20 -19.07
N PHE A 287 4.21 23.37 -18.24
CA PHE A 287 3.39 22.26 -18.72
C PHE A 287 2.12 22.79 -19.37
N LYS A 288 1.79 22.27 -20.55
CA LYS A 288 0.45 22.48 -21.10
C LYS A 288 -0.57 21.82 -20.20
N ARG A 289 -1.56 22.58 -19.77
CA ARG A 289 -2.76 22.01 -19.17
C ARG A 289 -3.55 21.32 -20.28
N TYR A 290 -3.97 20.08 -20.03
CA TYR A 290 -4.93 19.37 -20.87
C TYR A 290 -6.31 20.00 -20.70
#